data_AF-A0A0L0MYX3-F1
#
_entry.id   AF-A0A0L0MYX3-F1
#
_cell.length_a   1.000
_cell.length_b   1.000
_cell.length_c   1.000
_cell.angle_alpha   90.00
_cell.angle_beta   90.00
_cell.angle_gamma   90.00
#
_symmetry.space_group_name_H-M   'P 1'
#
loop_
_entity.id
_entity.type
_entity.pdbx_description
1 polymer ?
#
loop_
_entity_poly.entity_id
_entity_poly.type
_entity_poly.pdbx_seq_one_letter_code
_entity_poly.pdbx_strand_id
1 'polypeptide(L)'
;MHCGSTTSNTCVPTTSVTPVCPKTLPAACSSLETSNGLNLLVTIPLCTVALGTFAVGDTAKCLITSGITFRSSGASIVTCLNNALRGNCITALPAACVRLTGLTGANLVTNLGIPLKACVSSLPPACASLGAITGTGLIAKLPACVTALGTYATGAVATCLNPANILSTTQGSTIVTCLLDALKGVCITTLPAACTKLATDSAAQLVTDIPLCDVALGPFAAGAAATCLTTSTGLGQDIVNCLTSSLFVTTRKRVHVRLRRGI
;
A
#
# COMPACT_ATOMS: atom_id res chain seq x y z
N MET A 1 8.63 25.62 0.66
CA MET A 1 9.09 24.27 1.05
C MET A 1 10.42 24.44 1.75
N HIS A 2 10.49 24.22 3.05
CA HIS A 2 11.78 24.18 3.77
C HIS A 2 11.94 22.79 4.34
N CYS A 3 12.84 22.00 3.75
CA CYS A 3 13.36 20.80 4.38
C CYS A 3 14.62 21.23 5.15
N GLY A 4 14.49 21.40 6.46
CA GLY A 4 15.65 21.55 7.33
C GLY A 4 16.33 20.19 7.49
N SER A 5 17.59 20.11 7.08
CA SER A 5 18.43 18.93 7.27
C SER A 5 18.77 18.76 8.75
N THR A 6 18.12 17.81 9.43
CA THR A 6 18.71 16.98 10.50
C THR A 6 17.74 15.84 10.88
N THR A 7 18.05 14.63 10.38
CA THR A 7 17.75 13.29 10.93
C THR A 7 16.32 12.87 11.34
N SER A 8 15.26 13.60 11.00
CA SER A 8 13.87 13.11 11.18
C SER A 8 13.07 13.26 9.89
N ASN A 9 12.74 12.14 9.23
CA ASN A 9 12.03 12.10 7.95
C ASN A 9 10.51 12.35 8.08
N THR A 10 10.04 13.00 9.14
CA THR A 10 8.63 13.35 9.33
C THR A 10 8.34 14.71 8.71
N CYS A 11 7.76 14.70 7.52
CA CYS A 11 7.12 15.88 6.95
C CYS A 11 5.82 16.15 7.74
N VAL A 12 5.88 17.05 8.72
CA VAL A 12 4.67 17.53 9.40
C VAL A 12 4.02 18.60 8.51
N PRO A 13 2.76 18.43 8.08
CA PRO A 13 2.05 19.48 7.36
C PRO A 13 1.90 20.69 8.28
N THR A 14 2.57 21.78 7.94
CA THR A 14 2.41 23.07 8.64
C THR A 14 1.09 23.69 8.21
N THR A 15 0.32 24.20 9.17
CA THR A 15 -1.02 24.79 9.00
C THR A 15 -1.03 26.15 8.29
N SER A 16 0.13 26.67 7.88
CA SER A 16 0.24 27.91 7.11
C SER A 16 0.39 27.57 5.62
N VAL A 17 -0.75 27.53 4.93
CA VAL A 17 -0.78 27.36 3.48
C VAL A 17 -0.79 28.76 2.86
N THR A 18 0.28 29.14 2.16
CA THR A 18 0.21 30.31 1.27
C THR A 18 -0.89 30.08 0.24
N PRO A 19 -1.81 31.02 0.02
CA PRO A 19 -2.92 30.83 -0.92
C PRO A 19 -2.40 30.41 -2.30
N VAL A 20 -2.89 29.25 -2.78
CA VAL A 20 -2.54 28.78 -4.13
C VAL A 20 -3.66 29.21 -5.07
N CYS A 21 -3.33 30.16 -5.94
CA CYS A 21 -4.24 30.72 -6.91
C CYS A 21 -3.89 30.18 -8.31
N PRO A 22 -4.87 29.72 -9.10
CA PRO A 22 -4.63 29.31 -10.47
C PRO A 22 -4.30 30.56 -11.30
N LYS A 23 -3.13 30.57 -11.94
CA LYS A 23 -2.70 31.70 -12.79
C LYS A 23 -3.23 31.62 -14.21
N THR A 24 -3.63 30.43 -14.66
CA THR A 24 -4.12 30.15 -16.00
C THR A 24 -5.19 29.07 -15.95
N LEU A 25 -6.09 29.06 -16.92
CA LEU A 25 -7.01 27.94 -17.10
C LEU A 25 -6.25 26.70 -17.61
N PRO A 26 -6.65 25.49 -17.16
CA PRO A 26 -6.23 24.25 -17.80
C PRO A 26 -6.60 24.22 -19.29
N ALA A 27 -5.83 23.49 -20.10
CA ALA A 27 -6.04 23.41 -21.55
C ALA A 27 -7.46 22.97 -21.95
N ALA A 28 -8.05 22.04 -21.18
CA ALA A 28 -9.43 21.58 -21.40
C ALA A 28 -10.48 22.69 -21.18
N CYS A 29 -10.17 23.68 -20.34
CA CYS A 29 -11.03 24.82 -20.12
C CYS A 29 -10.77 25.96 -21.10
N SER A 30 -9.53 26.21 -21.51
CA SER A 30 -9.27 27.20 -22.57
C SER A 30 -9.83 26.73 -23.93
N SER A 31 -9.89 25.43 -24.19
CA SER A 31 -10.52 24.88 -25.41
C SER A 31 -12.05 25.06 -25.48
N LEU A 32 -12.70 25.48 -24.39
CA LEU A 32 -14.11 25.88 -24.45
C LEU A 32 -14.31 27.12 -25.32
N GLU A 33 -13.32 28.01 -25.40
CA GLU A 33 -13.43 29.28 -26.13
C GLU A 33 -13.83 29.08 -27.61
N THR A 34 -13.39 27.98 -28.22
CA THR A 34 -13.71 27.63 -29.61
C THR A 34 -14.90 26.67 -29.74
N SER A 35 -15.50 26.25 -28.63
CA SER A 35 -16.67 25.35 -28.59
C SER A 35 -17.97 26.16 -28.53
N ASN A 36 -18.99 25.74 -29.27
CA ASN A 36 -20.30 26.39 -29.29
C ASN A 36 -21.45 25.38 -29.31
N GLY A 37 -22.63 25.84 -28.94
CA GLY A 37 -23.86 25.06 -28.99
C GLY A 37 -23.78 23.80 -28.13
N LEU A 38 -24.33 22.70 -28.65
CA LEU A 38 -24.40 21.43 -27.93
C LEU A 38 -23.03 20.75 -27.73
N ASN A 39 -21.99 21.15 -28.46
CA ASN A 39 -20.63 20.62 -28.25
C ASN A 39 -20.13 20.92 -26.82
N LEU A 40 -20.64 22.00 -26.21
CA LEU A 40 -20.33 22.37 -24.83
C LEU A 40 -20.76 21.30 -23.81
N LEU A 41 -21.78 20.49 -24.10
CA LEU A 41 -22.17 19.39 -23.20
C LEU A 41 -21.07 18.33 -23.05
N VAL A 42 -20.16 18.23 -24.02
CA VAL A 42 -19.04 17.27 -24.01
C VAL A 42 -17.77 17.92 -23.46
N THR A 43 -17.48 19.16 -23.82
CA THR A 43 -16.27 19.87 -23.38
C THR A 43 -16.35 20.44 -21.97
N ILE A 44 -17.54 20.82 -21.47
CA ILE A 44 -17.71 21.31 -20.09
C ILE A 44 -17.27 20.26 -19.05
N PRO A 45 -17.72 18.98 -19.12
CA PRO A 45 -17.25 17.95 -18.20
C PRO A 45 -15.72 17.78 -18.16
N LEU A 46 -15.05 17.88 -19.32
CA LEU A 46 -13.59 17.79 -19.40
C LEU A 46 -12.91 18.96 -18.68
N CYS A 47 -13.45 20.17 -18.81
CA CYS A 47 -12.98 21.33 -18.07
C CYS A 47 -13.25 21.20 -16.56
N THR A 48 -14.43 20.72 -16.16
CA THR A 48 -14.78 20.47 -14.74
C THR A 48 -13.78 19.52 -14.09
N VAL A 49 -13.42 18.43 -14.78
CA VAL A 49 -12.40 17.47 -14.30
C VAL A 49 -11.03 18.14 -14.20
N ALA A 50 -10.63 18.94 -15.21
CA ALA A 50 -9.34 19.61 -15.22
C ALA A 50 -9.20 20.71 -14.15
N LEU A 51 -10.29 21.36 -13.77
CA LEU A 51 -10.34 22.32 -12.67
C LEU A 51 -10.27 21.65 -11.29
N GLY A 52 -10.72 20.40 -11.19
CA GLY A 52 -10.70 19.63 -9.95
C GLY A 52 -11.33 20.39 -8.80
N THR A 53 -10.54 20.71 -7.77
CA THR A 53 -11.00 21.41 -6.56
C THR A 53 -11.41 22.86 -6.79
N PHE A 54 -11.04 23.46 -7.93
CA PHE A 54 -11.47 24.80 -8.30
C PHE A 54 -12.86 24.83 -8.93
N ALA A 55 -13.43 23.70 -9.32
CA ALA A 55 -14.76 23.58 -9.95
C ALA A 55 -15.91 23.62 -8.93
N VAL A 56 -15.85 24.53 -7.97
CA VAL A 56 -16.87 24.71 -6.91
C VAL A 56 -17.29 26.19 -6.82
N GLY A 57 -18.35 26.48 -6.06
CA GLY A 57 -18.82 27.86 -5.84
C GLY A 57 -19.15 28.58 -7.14
N ASP A 58 -18.63 29.80 -7.30
CA ASP A 58 -18.86 30.61 -8.50
C ASP A 58 -18.25 30.00 -9.77
N THR A 59 -17.16 29.24 -9.66
CA THR A 59 -16.59 28.51 -10.80
C THR A 59 -17.54 27.41 -11.29
N ALA A 60 -18.22 26.71 -10.37
CA ALA A 60 -19.22 25.69 -10.72
C ALA A 60 -20.43 26.29 -11.43
N LYS A 61 -20.84 27.51 -11.06
CA LYS A 61 -21.94 28.22 -11.75
C LYS A 61 -21.62 28.48 -13.22
N CYS A 62 -20.36 28.72 -13.56
CA CYS A 62 -19.91 28.87 -14.95
C CYS A 62 -20.00 27.57 -15.77
N LEU A 63 -20.05 26.40 -15.12
CA LEU A 63 -20.01 25.08 -15.75
C LEU A 63 -21.38 24.38 -15.76
N ILE A 64 -22.46 25.11 -15.45
CA ILE A 64 -23.81 24.54 -15.46
C ILE A 64 -24.24 24.23 -16.89
N THR A 65 -24.57 22.97 -17.16
CA THR A 65 -24.96 22.50 -18.50
C THR A 65 -26.46 22.61 -18.76
N SER A 66 -27.30 22.77 -17.74
CA SER A 66 -28.77 22.79 -17.87
C SER A 66 -29.33 24.01 -18.60
N GLY A 67 -28.53 25.07 -18.79
CA GLY A 67 -28.88 26.25 -19.59
C GLY A 67 -28.26 26.28 -20.99
N ILE A 68 -27.57 25.21 -21.40
CA ILE A 68 -26.88 25.19 -22.70
C ILE A 68 -27.88 24.95 -23.83
N THR A 69 -27.84 25.83 -24.83
CA THR A 69 -28.65 25.75 -26.05
C THR A 69 -27.73 25.83 -27.28
N PHE A 70 -28.29 25.70 -28.48
CA PHE A 70 -27.55 25.88 -29.73
C PHE A 70 -26.93 27.28 -29.90
N ARG A 71 -27.37 28.27 -29.11
CA ARG A 71 -26.84 29.65 -29.12
C ARG A 71 -25.74 29.88 -28.07
N SER A 72 -25.49 28.91 -27.20
CA SER A 72 -24.48 29.04 -26.16
C SER A 72 -23.07 29.12 -26.77
N SER A 73 -22.25 30.03 -26.26
CA SER A 73 -20.85 30.18 -26.66
C SER A 73 -19.93 29.82 -25.50
N GLY A 74 -18.92 29.01 -25.78
CA GLY A 74 -17.93 28.66 -24.77
C GLY A 74 -16.99 29.82 -24.42
N ALA A 75 -16.86 30.84 -25.27
CA ALA A 75 -16.16 32.07 -24.91
C ALA A 75 -16.75 32.74 -23.67
N SER A 76 -18.09 32.79 -23.56
CA SER A 76 -18.78 33.33 -22.38
C SER A 76 -18.51 32.51 -21.11
N ILE A 77 -18.36 31.18 -21.26
CA ILE A 77 -18.00 30.29 -20.15
C ILE A 77 -16.55 30.54 -19.72
N VAL A 78 -15.62 30.68 -20.66
CA VAL A 78 -14.21 30.99 -20.37
C VAL A 78 -14.07 32.37 -19.69
N THR A 79 -14.84 33.37 -20.11
CA THR A 79 -14.89 34.68 -19.42
C THR A 79 -15.43 34.54 -17.99
N CYS A 80 -16.50 33.77 -17.79
CA CYS A 80 -17.05 33.49 -16.46
C CYS A 80 -16.00 32.81 -15.57
N LEU A 81 -15.32 31.78 -16.07
CA LEU A 81 -14.27 31.05 -15.35
C LEU A 81 -13.10 31.95 -14.98
N ASN A 82 -12.61 32.77 -15.91
CA ASN A 82 -11.55 33.74 -15.62
C ASN A 82 -11.95 34.70 -14.49
N ASN A 83 -13.20 35.18 -14.48
CA ASN A 83 -13.68 36.07 -13.42
C ASN A 83 -13.85 35.35 -12.08
N ALA A 84 -14.42 34.14 -12.08
CA ALA A 84 -14.61 33.34 -10.86
C ALA A 84 -13.27 32.92 -10.23
N LEU A 85 -12.25 32.62 -11.04
CA LEU A 85 -10.93 32.18 -10.56
C LEU A 85 -10.07 33.31 -10.00
N ARG A 86 -10.33 34.58 -10.35
CA ARG A 86 -9.58 35.74 -9.81
C ARG A 86 -9.72 35.91 -8.29
N GLY A 87 -10.80 35.41 -7.70
CA GLY A 87 -11.05 35.45 -6.25
C GLY A 87 -10.93 34.09 -5.54
N ASN A 88 -10.90 32.98 -6.28
CA ASN A 88 -10.93 31.63 -5.73
C ASN A 88 -9.52 31.03 -5.62
N CYS A 89 -8.81 31.40 -4.56
CA CYS A 89 -7.57 30.73 -4.16
C CYS A 89 -7.88 29.60 -3.17
N ILE A 90 -7.13 28.51 -3.26
CA ILE A 90 -7.18 27.47 -2.23
C ILE A 90 -6.44 28.02 -1.01
N THR A 91 -7.21 28.28 0.05
CA THR A 91 -6.71 28.75 1.35
C THR A 91 -6.64 27.63 2.39
N ALA A 92 -7.27 26.49 2.12
CA ALA A 92 -7.27 25.30 2.96
C ALA A 92 -7.12 24.04 2.11
N LEU A 93 -6.43 23.02 2.63
CA LEU A 93 -6.30 21.74 1.93
C LEU A 93 -7.69 21.13 1.69
N PRO A 94 -7.92 20.46 0.53
CA PRO A 94 -9.14 19.69 0.31
C PRO A 94 -9.35 18.67 1.44
N ALA A 95 -10.61 18.44 1.83
CA ALA A 95 -10.95 17.55 2.93
C ALA A 95 -10.32 16.15 2.77
N ALA A 96 -10.20 15.64 1.54
CA ALA A 96 -9.47 14.40 1.27
C ALA A 96 -8.01 14.48 1.73
N CYS A 97 -7.28 15.55 1.40
CA CYS A 97 -5.90 15.75 1.83
C CYS A 97 -5.78 16.01 3.34
N VAL A 98 -6.75 16.71 3.95
CA VAL A 98 -6.80 16.89 5.41
C VAL A 98 -6.97 15.53 6.10
N ARG A 99 -7.77 14.63 5.53
CA ARG A 99 -7.98 13.26 6.05
C ARG A 99 -6.76 12.36 5.95
N LEU A 100 -5.72 12.73 5.20
CA LEU A 100 -4.43 12.03 5.19
C LEU A 100 -3.48 12.52 6.30
N THR A 101 -3.78 13.62 6.97
CA THR A 101 -2.88 14.16 8.01
C THR A 101 -2.74 13.18 9.17
N GLY A 102 -1.49 12.93 9.58
CA GLY A 102 -1.19 11.99 10.66
C GLY A 102 -1.32 10.50 10.31
N LEU A 103 -1.79 10.14 9.11
CA LEU A 103 -1.86 8.73 8.70
C LEU A 103 -0.48 8.23 8.25
N THR A 104 -0.08 7.07 8.78
CA THR A 104 1.13 6.34 8.37
C THR A 104 0.82 4.85 8.21
N GLY A 105 1.67 4.14 7.45
CA GLY A 105 1.61 2.69 7.30
C GLY A 105 0.22 2.18 6.88
N ALA A 106 -0.30 1.22 7.63
CA ALA A 106 -1.59 0.55 7.41
C ALA A 106 -2.76 1.52 7.23
N ASN A 107 -2.83 2.56 8.08
CA ASN A 107 -3.96 3.47 8.13
C ASN A 107 -4.05 4.33 6.86
N LEU A 108 -2.90 4.68 6.26
CA LEU A 108 -2.85 5.38 4.99
C LEU A 108 -3.33 4.48 3.85
N VAL A 109 -2.89 3.23 3.81
CA VAL A 109 -3.27 2.28 2.76
C VAL A 109 -4.77 1.96 2.79
N THR A 110 -5.33 1.76 3.99
CA THR A 110 -6.77 1.57 4.21
C THR A 110 -7.57 2.80 3.78
N ASN A 111 -7.12 4.01 4.12
CA ASN A 111 -7.81 5.26 3.75
C ASN A 111 -7.83 5.47 2.22
N LEU A 112 -6.78 5.02 1.53
CA LEU A 112 -6.67 5.09 0.07
C LEU A 112 -7.40 3.96 -0.67
N GLY A 113 -7.97 2.98 0.04
CA GLY A 113 -8.68 1.85 -0.55
C GLY A 113 -7.80 0.95 -1.41
N ILE A 114 -6.48 0.95 -1.18
CA ILE A 114 -5.55 0.11 -1.94
C ILE A 114 -5.67 -1.32 -1.40
N PRO A 115 -5.91 -2.33 -2.26
CA PRO A 115 -5.97 -3.71 -1.81
C PRO A 115 -4.60 -4.15 -1.30
N LEU A 116 -4.52 -4.39 0.01
CA LEU A 116 -3.38 -4.99 0.68
C LEU A 116 -3.27 -6.45 0.20
N LYS A 117 -2.12 -6.83 -0.33
CA LYS A 117 -1.87 -8.22 -0.76
C LYS A 117 -0.41 -8.59 -0.52
N ALA A 118 -0.18 -9.55 0.36
CA ALA A 118 1.13 -10.15 0.59
C ALA A 118 1.05 -11.61 0.12
N CYS A 119 1.99 -12.04 -0.73
CA CYS A 119 2.05 -13.42 -1.22
C CYS A 119 3.31 -14.12 -0.72
N VAL A 120 3.24 -15.44 -0.56
CA VAL A 120 4.42 -16.22 -0.17
C VAL A 120 5.51 -16.07 -1.24
N SER A 121 6.66 -15.54 -0.84
CA SER A 121 7.83 -15.38 -1.70
C SER A 121 9.03 -16.23 -1.29
N SER A 122 8.98 -16.79 -0.08
CA SER A 122 10.06 -17.58 0.51
C SER A 122 9.51 -18.54 1.54
N LEU A 123 10.23 -19.62 1.79
CA LEU A 123 9.91 -20.56 2.86
C LEU A 123 10.48 -20.10 4.21
N PRO A 124 9.85 -20.49 5.33
CA PRO A 124 10.47 -20.37 6.65
C PRO A 124 11.84 -21.06 6.71
N PRO A 125 12.78 -20.58 7.55
CA PRO A 125 14.12 -21.18 7.66
C PRO A 125 14.12 -22.67 7.94
N ALA A 126 13.20 -23.15 8.79
CA ALA A 126 13.04 -24.57 9.08
C ALA A 126 12.76 -25.41 7.82
N CYS A 127 11.91 -24.91 6.91
CA CYS A 127 11.59 -25.56 5.65
C CYS A 127 12.71 -25.40 4.61
N ALA A 128 13.31 -24.22 4.51
CA ALA A 128 14.42 -23.98 3.57
C ALA A 128 15.63 -24.88 3.89
N SER A 129 15.89 -25.15 5.18
CA SER A 129 17.00 -25.98 5.63
C SER A 129 16.90 -27.45 5.20
N LEU A 130 15.69 -27.94 4.87
CA LEU A 130 15.50 -29.28 4.33
C LEU A 130 16.29 -29.47 3.04
N GLY A 131 16.47 -28.42 2.23
CA GLY A 131 17.19 -28.45 0.97
C GLY A 131 18.62 -28.97 1.06
N ALA A 132 19.25 -28.87 2.23
CA ALA A 132 20.62 -29.32 2.49
C ALA A 132 20.72 -30.78 2.95
N ILE A 133 19.59 -31.46 3.17
CA ILE A 133 19.53 -32.80 3.75
C ILE A 133 19.14 -33.80 2.65
N THR A 134 19.69 -35.01 2.72
CA THR A 134 19.32 -36.11 1.83
C THR A 134 18.96 -37.34 2.66
N GLY A 135 18.01 -38.12 2.17
CA GLY A 135 17.60 -39.39 2.75
C GLY A 135 16.74 -39.24 4.02
N THR A 136 16.75 -40.27 4.85
CA THR A 136 15.86 -40.40 6.02
C THR A 136 16.11 -39.35 7.11
N GLY A 137 17.25 -38.64 7.08
CA GLY A 137 17.52 -37.49 7.95
C GLY A 137 16.49 -36.36 7.81
N LEU A 138 15.77 -36.31 6.68
CA LEU A 138 14.66 -35.37 6.45
C LEU A 138 13.51 -35.59 7.44
N ILE A 139 13.21 -36.85 7.79
CA ILE A 139 12.06 -37.21 8.64
C ILE A 139 12.14 -36.51 10.00
N ALA A 140 13.34 -36.43 10.58
CA ALA A 140 13.57 -35.76 11.86
C ALA A 140 13.38 -34.24 11.81
N LYS A 141 13.44 -33.63 10.62
CA LYS A 141 13.32 -32.17 10.43
C LYS A 141 11.95 -31.73 9.92
N LEU A 142 11.16 -32.64 9.35
CA LEU A 142 9.79 -32.35 8.89
C LEU A 142 8.91 -31.67 9.95
N PRO A 143 8.88 -32.11 11.23
CA PRO A 143 7.99 -31.50 12.23
C PRO A 143 8.25 -30.00 12.41
N ALA A 144 9.53 -29.58 12.43
CA ALA A 144 9.89 -28.17 12.57
C ALA A 144 9.41 -27.33 11.38
N CYS A 145 9.44 -27.88 10.15
CA CYS A 145 8.89 -27.21 8.98
C CYS A 145 7.36 -27.13 9.04
N VAL A 146 6.67 -28.21 9.44
CA VAL A 146 5.21 -28.21 9.62
C VAL A 146 4.78 -27.17 10.65
N THR A 147 5.47 -27.10 11.79
CA THR A 147 5.21 -26.08 12.82
C THR A 147 5.42 -24.66 12.27
N ALA A 148 6.51 -24.42 11.53
CA ALA A 148 6.80 -23.12 10.95
C ALA A 148 5.83 -22.69 9.83
N LEU A 149 5.18 -23.65 9.16
CA LEU A 149 4.13 -23.37 8.17
C LEU A 149 2.77 -23.13 8.83
N GLY A 150 2.56 -23.60 10.06
CA GLY A 150 1.31 -23.42 10.79
C GLY A 150 0.11 -23.96 10.02
N THR A 151 -0.92 -23.14 9.86
CA THR A 151 -2.17 -23.51 9.17
C THR A 151 -1.98 -23.79 7.67
N TYR A 152 -0.87 -23.35 7.08
CA TYR A 152 -0.54 -23.56 5.67
C TYR A 152 0.06 -24.94 5.40
N ALA A 153 0.34 -25.74 6.43
CA ALA A 153 0.83 -27.11 6.31
C ALA A 153 -0.25 -28.13 5.93
N THR A 154 -1.17 -27.77 5.04
CA THR A 154 -2.33 -28.58 4.63
C THR A 154 -2.38 -28.77 3.10
N GLY A 155 -3.25 -29.65 2.61
CA GLY A 155 -3.43 -29.89 1.17
C GLY A 155 -2.12 -30.32 0.47
N ALA A 156 -1.79 -29.66 -0.64
CA ALA A 156 -0.58 -29.95 -1.42
C ALA A 156 0.71 -29.79 -0.59
N VAL A 157 0.74 -28.87 0.37
CA VAL A 157 1.88 -28.66 1.27
C VAL A 157 2.07 -29.88 2.18
N ALA A 158 0.98 -30.45 2.71
CA ALA A 158 1.04 -31.68 3.51
C ALA A 158 1.53 -32.88 2.69
N THR A 159 1.18 -32.94 1.40
CA THR A 159 1.68 -33.97 0.49
C THR A 159 3.20 -33.87 0.30
N CYS A 160 3.74 -32.65 0.17
CA CYS A 160 5.19 -32.41 0.10
C CYS A 160 5.94 -32.86 1.36
N LEU A 161 5.28 -32.80 2.53
CA LEU A 161 5.86 -33.11 3.84
C LEU A 161 5.52 -34.51 4.35
N ASN A 162 4.96 -35.38 3.50
CA ASN A 162 4.56 -36.72 3.92
C ASN A 162 5.81 -37.60 4.15
N PRO A 163 6.09 -38.05 5.39
CA PRO A 163 7.24 -38.89 5.68
C PRO A 163 7.22 -40.23 4.94
N ALA A 164 6.04 -40.74 4.55
CA ALA A 164 5.91 -41.98 3.79
C ALA A 164 6.52 -41.90 2.37
N ASN A 165 6.71 -40.69 1.83
CA ASN A 165 7.32 -40.46 0.53
C ASN A 165 8.85 -40.28 0.60
N ILE A 166 9.43 -40.35 1.81
CA ILE A 166 10.87 -40.15 2.01
C ILE A 166 11.59 -41.49 1.96
N LEU A 167 12.43 -41.63 0.94
CA LEU A 167 13.34 -42.74 0.73
C LEU A 167 14.76 -42.32 1.10
N SER A 168 15.68 -43.29 1.18
CA SER A 168 17.11 -43.03 1.41
C SER A 168 17.77 -42.17 0.32
N THR A 169 17.16 -42.10 -0.86
CA THR A 169 17.62 -41.32 -2.01
C THR A 169 16.90 -39.98 -2.18
N THR A 170 15.90 -39.67 -1.35
CA THR A 170 15.15 -38.42 -1.47
C THR A 170 16.04 -37.22 -1.18
N GLN A 171 16.12 -36.29 -2.14
CA GLN A 171 16.87 -35.05 -1.98
C GLN A 171 15.95 -33.98 -1.37
N GLY A 172 16.36 -33.34 -0.28
CA GLY A 172 15.51 -32.36 0.39
C GLY A 172 15.19 -31.12 -0.46
N SER A 173 16.00 -30.83 -1.48
CA SER A 173 15.72 -29.78 -2.47
C SER A 173 14.39 -30.02 -3.21
N THR A 174 14.01 -31.27 -3.49
CA THR A 174 12.75 -31.59 -4.17
C THR A 174 11.55 -31.30 -3.26
N ILE A 175 11.71 -31.47 -1.94
CA ILE A 175 10.70 -31.07 -0.95
C ILE A 175 10.58 -29.54 -0.94
N VAL A 176 11.70 -28.81 -0.89
CA VAL A 176 11.70 -27.33 -0.94
C VAL A 176 11.01 -26.81 -2.20
N THR A 177 11.30 -27.38 -3.37
CA THR A 177 10.63 -27.02 -4.63
C THR A 177 9.13 -27.33 -4.57
N CYS A 178 8.75 -28.52 -4.09
CA CYS A 178 7.34 -28.89 -3.91
C CYS A 178 6.60 -27.90 -3.03
N LEU A 179 7.19 -27.48 -1.90
CA LEU A 179 6.62 -26.48 -1.00
C LEU A 179 6.43 -25.12 -1.66
N LEU A 180 7.42 -24.65 -2.42
CA LEU A 180 7.34 -23.39 -3.15
C LEU A 180 6.24 -23.42 -4.23
N ASP A 181 6.11 -24.54 -4.94
CA ASP A 181 5.05 -24.72 -5.94
C ASP A 181 3.66 -24.81 -5.27
N ALA A 182 3.54 -25.54 -4.16
CA ALA A 182 2.29 -25.67 -3.41
C ALA A 182 1.83 -24.33 -2.78
N LEU A 183 2.77 -23.47 -2.38
CA LEU A 183 2.48 -22.16 -1.81
C LEU A 183 2.36 -21.05 -2.87
N LYS A 184 2.56 -21.38 -4.15
CA LYS A 184 2.48 -20.40 -5.24
C LYS A 184 1.08 -19.82 -5.33
N GLY A 185 0.99 -18.49 -5.21
CA GLY A 185 -0.29 -17.78 -5.27
C GLY A 185 -1.07 -17.76 -3.95
N VAL A 186 -0.54 -18.36 -2.88
CA VAL A 186 -1.07 -18.18 -1.52
C VAL A 186 -0.75 -16.76 -1.08
N CYS A 187 -1.80 -15.98 -0.77
CA CYS A 187 -1.67 -14.59 -0.38
C CYS A 187 -2.64 -14.25 0.75
N ILE A 188 -2.22 -13.36 1.63
CA ILE A 188 -3.07 -12.74 2.66
C ILE A 188 -3.37 -11.30 2.28
N THR A 189 -4.56 -10.83 2.67
CA THR A 189 -5.00 -9.44 2.49
C THR A 189 -5.10 -8.68 3.80
N THR A 190 -5.07 -9.40 4.92
CA THR A 190 -5.11 -8.86 6.28
C THR A 190 -4.18 -9.66 7.18
N LEU A 191 -3.74 -9.05 8.29
CA LEU A 191 -3.03 -9.79 9.33
C LEU A 191 -3.97 -10.81 9.98
N PRO A 192 -3.47 -12.00 10.37
CA PRO A 192 -4.21 -12.92 11.21
C PRO A 192 -4.61 -12.28 12.54
N ALA A 193 -5.74 -12.74 13.11
CA ALA A 193 -6.27 -12.20 14.38
C ALA A 193 -5.25 -12.26 15.53
N ALA A 194 -4.45 -13.33 15.59
CA ALA A 194 -3.37 -13.48 16.57
C ALA A 194 -2.33 -12.35 16.47
N CYS A 195 -2.06 -11.86 15.26
CA CYS A 195 -1.13 -10.75 15.06
C CYS A 195 -1.77 -9.40 15.33
N THR A 196 -3.03 -9.18 14.96
CA THR A 196 -3.70 -7.90 15.25
C THR A 196 -3.92 -7.69 16.75
N LYS A 197 -4.09 -8.78 17.52
CA LYS A 197 -4.28 -8.73 18.97
C LYS A 197 -3.05 -8.17 19.71
N LEU A 198 -1.85 -8.36 19.16
CA LEU A 198 -0.60 -7.82 19.72
C LEU A 198 -0.70 -6.31 19.96
N ALA A 199 -1.44 -5.57 19.12
CA ALA A 199 -1.63 -4.13 19.27
C ALA A 199 -2.10 -3.69 20.66
N THR A 200 -2.88 -4.52 21.33
CA THR A 200 -3.48 -4.24 22.64
C THR A 200 -2.83 -4.99 23.80
N ASP A 201 -1.84 -5.84 23.51
CA ASP A 201 -1.21 -6.68 24.52
C ASP A 201 -0.19 -5.90 25.36
N SER A 202 -0.17 -6.20 26.65
CA SER A 202 0.88 -5.74 27.57
C SER A 202 2.21 -6.46 27.31
N ALA A 203 3.32 -5.92 27.81
CA ALA A 203 4.65 -6.53 27.66
C ALA A 203 4.71 -8.00 28.12
N ALA A 204 3.94 -8.37 29.16
CA ALA A 204 3.87 -9.74 29.64
C ALA A 204 3.11 -10.68 28.66
N GLN A 205 2.04 -10.18 28.04
CA GLN A 205 1.25 -10.94 27.06
C GLN A 205 1.98 -11.08 25.72
N LEU A 206 2.81 -10.12 25.34
CA LEU A 206 3.60 -10.20 24.11
C LEU A 206 4.52 -11.44 24.09
N VAL A 207 5.04 -11.87 25.25
CA VAL A 207 5.89 -13.06 25.34
C VAL A 207 5.14 -14.33 24.91
N THR A 208 3.83 -14.41 25.17
CA THR A 208 3.00 -15.57 24.78
C THR A 208 2.38 -15.41 23.41
N ASP A 209 2.02 -14.19 23.02
CA ASP A 209 1.21 -13.95 21.84
C ASP A 209 2.05 -13.73 20.58
N ILE A 210 3.32 -13.31 20.71
CA ILE A 210 4.26 -13.24 19.57
C ILE A 210 4.43 -14.62 18.91
N PRO A 211 4.72 -15.71 19.64
CA PRO A 211 4.76 -17.05 19.04
C PRO A 211 3.45 -17.48 18.37
N LEU A 212 2.29 -17.08 18.92
CA LEU A 212 1.00 -17.37 18.30
C LEU A 212 0.83 -16.62 16.98
N CYS A 213 1.28 -15.36 16.91
CA CYS A 213 1.31 -14.60 15.66
C CYS A 213 2.28 -15.20 14.65
N ASP A 214 3.47 -15.65 15.08
CA ASP A 214 4.46 -16.32 14.23
C ASP A 214 3.87 -17.56 13.55
N VAL A 215 3.24 -18.43 14.34
CA VAL A 215 2.55 -19.63 13.84
C VAL A 215 1.37 -19.28 12.92
N ALA A 216 0.61 -18.22 13.25
CA ALA A 216 -0.52 -17.79 12.43
C ALA A 216 -0.10 -17.16 11.09
N LEU A 217 1.08 -16.52 11.05
CA LEU A 217 1.67 -16.01 9.82
C LEU A 217 2.27 -17.14 8.97
N GLY A 218 2.80 -18.19 9.60
CA GLY A 218 3.36 -19.35 8.92
C GLY A 218 4.43 -18.94 7.89
N PRO A 219 4.24 -19.18 6.57
CA PRO A 219 5.20 -18.78 5.53
C PRO A 219 5.41 -17.26 5.41
N PHE A 220 4.49 -16.44 5.94
CA PHE A 220 4.62 -14.98 5.95
C PHE A 220 5.50 -14.47 7.09
N ALA A 221 5.82 -15.30 8.10
CA ALA A 221 6.71 -14.97 9.21
C ALA A 221 8.21 -15.11 8.83
N ALA A 222 8.57 -14.78 7.59
CA ALA A 222 9.94 -14.85 7.08
C ALA A 222 10.48 -13.47 6.69
N GLY A 223 11.80 -13.36 6.54
CA GLY A 223 12.46 -12.14 6.08
C GLY A 223 12.19 -10.93 6.99
N ALA A 224 11.74 -9.82 6.40
CA ALA A 224 11.46 -8.58 7.14
C ALA A 224 10.36 -8.74 8.19
N ALA A 225 9.37 -9.61 7.96
CA ALA A 225 8.32 -9.90 8.95
C ALA A 225 8.88 -10.62 10.19
N ALA A 226 9.86 -11.53 10.01
CA ALA A 226 10.54 -12.18 11.14
C ALA A 226 11.35 -11.16 11.97
N THR A 227 11.95 -10.17 11.31
CA THR A 227 12.62 -9.06 12.01
C THR A 227 11.61 -8.27 12.86
N CYS A 228 10.40 -8.00 12.34
CA CYS A 228 9.36 -7.32 13.11
C CYS A 228 8.97 -8.03 14.41
N LEU A 229 8.99 -9.36 14.42
CA LEU A 229 8.67 -10.18 15.59
C LEU A 229 9.82 -10.24 16.62
N THR A 230 11.03 -9.88 16.23
CA THR A 230 12.25 -10.04 17.05
C THR A 230 12.87 -8.72 17.51
N THR A 231 12.71 -7.62 16.75
CA THR A 231 13.41 -6.35 17.02
C THR A 231 12.51 -5.22 17.52
N SER A 232 11.21 -5.42 17.61
CA SER A 232 10.27 -4.38 18.04
C SER A 232 10.47 -4.04 19.53
N THR A 233 10.86 -2.80 19.80
CA THR A 233 11.10 -2.29 21.15
C THR A 233 9.79 -1.93 21.85
N GLY A 234 9.17 -2.92 22.51
CA GLY A 234 8.40 -2.68 23.74
C GLY A 234 6.89 -2.39 23.65
N LEU A 235 6.32 -2.07 22.49
CA LEU A 235 4.86 -1.90 22.34
C LEU A 235 4.33 -2.81 21.24
N GLY A 236 3.27 -3.56 21.55
CA GLY A 236 2.69 -4.51 20.60
C GLY A 236 2.12 -3.86 19.33
N GLN A 237 1.71 -2.59 19.42
CA GLN A 237 1.32 -1.80 18.25
C GLN A 237 2.48 -1.57 17.27
N ASP A 238 3.73 -1.47 17.75
CA ASP A 238 4.89 -1.31 16.88
C ASP A 238 5.19 -2.58 16.09
N ILE A 239 4.95 -3.76 16.69
CA ILE A 239 5.02 -5.04 15.98
C ILE A 239 4.00 -5.07 14.85
N VAL A 240 2.74 -4.76 15.15
CA VAL A 240 1.65 -4.76 14.16
C VAL A 240 1.94 -3.76 13.03
N ASN A 241 2.44 -2.58 13.36
CA ASN A 241 2.82 -1.57 12.37
C ASN A 241 3.99 -2.04 11.49
N CYS A 242 4.99 -2.67 12.09
CA CYS A 242 6.13 -3.24 11.36
C CYS A 242 5.69 -4.37 10.43
N LEU A 243 4.88 -5.32 10.92
CA LEU A 243 4.36 -6.43 10.13
C LEU A 243 3.51 -5.93 8.96
N THR A 244 2.60 -4.99 9.22
CA THR A 244 1.75 -4.44 8.18
C THR A 244 2.57 -3.71 7.11
N SER A 245 3.60 -2.97 7.52
CA SER A 245 4.50 -2.30 6.58
C SER A 245 5.35 -3.30 5.79
N SER A 246 5.90 -4.32 6.44
CA SER A 246 6.80 -5.29 5.80
C SER A 246 6.06 -6.22 4.83
N LEU A 247 4.81 -6.57 5.12
CA LEU A 247 4.03 -7.51 4.32
C LEU A 247 3.28 -6.85 3.18
N PHE A 248 2.67 -5.69 3.42
CA PHE A 248 1.73 -5.10 2.46
C PHE A 248 2.20 -3.79 1.84
N VAL A 249 3.05 -3.03 2.53
CA VAL A 249 3.68 -1.87 1.91
C VAL A 249 4.89 -2.39 1.17
N THR A 250 4.70 -2.74 -0.10
CA THR A 250 5.79 -3.04 -1.02
C THR A 250 6.83 -1.93 -0.87
N THR A 251 7.92 -2.19 -0.14
CA THR A 251 9.08 -1.33 -0.22
C THR A 251 9.42 -1.39 -1.69
N ARG A 252 9.26 -0.28 -2.41
CA ARG A 252 9.92 -0.12 -3.70
C ARG A 252 11.35 -0.51 -3.39
N LYS A 253 11.77 -1.67 -3.89
CA LYS A 253 13.15 -2.15 -3.95
C LYS A 253 13.99 -0.90 -4.12
N ARG A 254 14.78 -0.50 -3.10
CA ARG A 254 15.51 0.77 -3.11
C ARG A 254 16.20 0.85 -4.46
N VAL A 255 15.65 1.61 -5.40
CA VAL A 255 16.36 1.98 -6.61
C VAL A 255 17.41 2.90 -6.04
N HIS A 256 18.60 2.36 -5.81
CA HIS A 256 19.80 3.16 -5.66
C HIS A 256 19.92 3.94 -6.96
N VAL A 257 19.28 5.11 -7.01
CA VAL A 257 19.62 6.15 -7.95
C VAL A 257 21.03 6.56 -7.53
N ARG A 258 22.03 5.91 -8.14
CA ARG A 258 23.38 6.45 -8.15
C ARG A 258 23.26 7.82 -8.80
N LEU A 259 23.21 8.86 -7.98
CA LEU A 259 23.53 10.21 -8.41
C LEU A 259 24.96 10.18 -8.94
N ARG A 260 25.11 9.98 -10.25
CA ARG A 260 26.34 10.36 -10.95
C ARG A 260 26.42 11.88 -10.80
N ARG A 261 27.26 12.34 -9.87
CA ARG A 261 27.81 13.69 -9.92
C ARG A 261 28.59 13.79 -11.23
N GLY A 262 28.00 14.45 -12.22
CA GLY A 262 28.75 14.99 -13.35
C GLY A 262 29.54 16.18 -12.84
N ILE A 263 30.85 16.13 -13.07
CA ILE A 263 31.73 17.28 -13.17
C ILE A 263 31.62 17.75 -14.62
#